data_AF-A0A942A701-F1
#
_entry.id   AF-A0A942A701-F1
#
_cell.length_a   1.000
_cell.length_b   1.000
_cell.length_c   1.000
_cell.angle_alpha   90.00
_cell.angle_beta   90.00
_cell.angle_gamma   90.00
#
_symmetry.space_group_name_H-M   'P 1'
#
loop_
_entity.id
_entity.type
_entity.pdbx_description
1 polymer ?
#
loop_
_entity_poly.entity_id
_entity_poly.type
_entity_poly.pdbx_seq_one_letter_code
_entity_poly.pdbx_strand_id
1 'polypeptide(L)' 'MRAEVKQLLKMGTLSMSGLLARADDEVIVSKMKVLAALESLPKLGKVKARRTMEEIGISESRRLRGLGKQQRADLLARFG' A
#
# COMPACT_ATOMS: atom_id res chain seq x y z
N MET A 1 -10.40 -1.11 12.47
CA MET A 1 -9.02 -1.41 12.06
C MET A 1 -8.74 -1.32 10.54
N ARG A 2 -9.12 -2.27 9.65
CA ARG A 2 -8.78 -2.10 8.21
C ARG A 2 -9.44 -0.88 7.54
N ALA A 3 -10.70 -0.63 7.86
CA ALA A 3 -11.41 0.55 7.34
C ALA A 3 -10.76 1.85 7.84
N GLU A 4 -10.32 1.87 9.09
CA GLU A 4 -9.63 3.00 9.72
C GLU A 4 -8.29 3.29 9.05
N VAL A 5 -7.44 2.27 8.80
CA VAL A 5 -6.19 2.44 8.03
C VAL A 5 -6.45 3.07 6.68
N LYS A 6 -7.51 2.66 5.96
CA LYS A 6 -7.89 3.27 4.68
C LYS A 6 -8.32 4.73 4.83
N GLN A 7 -9.07 5.08 5.89
CA GLN A 7 -9.43 6.47 6.15
C GLN A 7 -8.19 7.31 6.45
N LEU A 8 -7.26 6.81 7.26
CA LEU A 8 -6.01 7.51 7.59
C LEU A 8 -5.14 7.74 6.35
N LEU A 9 -5.05 6.75 5.45
CA LEU A 9 -4.38 6.88 4.14
C LEU A 9 -5.08 7.94 3.27
N LYS A 10 -6.42 7.91 3.21
CA LYS A 10 -7.21 8.85 2.40
C LYS A 10 -7.06 10.29 2.87
N MET A 11 -6.97 10.49 4.19
CA MET A 11 -6.73 11.78 4.82
C MET A 11 -5.28 12.24 4.72
N GLY A 12 -4.35 11.38 4.26
CA GLY A 12 -2.92 11.67 4.23
C GLY A 12 -2.23 11.66 5.60
N THR A 13 -2.96 11.35 6.67
CA THR A 13 -2.42 11.24 8.04
C THR A 13 -1.54 10.00 8.24
N LEU A 14 -1.72 8.98 7.41
CA LEU A 14 -0.83 7.83 7.31
C LEU A 14 -0.16 7.84 5.94
N SER A 15 1.17 7.85 5.92
CA SER A 15 1.98 7.75 4.70
C SER A 15 2.14 6.30 4.24
N MET A 16 2.65 6.08 3.03
CA MET A 16 3.03 4.74 2.56
C MET A 16 4.13 4.12 3.44
N SER A 17 5.11 4.93 3.86
CA SER A 17 6.17 4.53 4.79
C SER A 17 5.60 4.06 6.14
N GLY A 18 4.70 4.84 6.73
CA GLY A 18 4.04 4.48 7.98
C GLY A 18 3.15 3.24 7.86
N LEU A 19 2.47 3.07 6.71
CA LEU A 19 1.68 1.88 6.44
C LEU A 19 2.55 0.62 6.38
N LEU A 20 3.69 0.67 5.69
CA LEU A 20 4.61 -0.47 5.58
C LEU A 20 5.23 -0.82 6.94
N ALA A 21 5.59 0.17 7.75
CA ALA A 21 6.06 -0.05 9.12
C ALA A 21 4.98 -0.74 9.97
N ARG A 22 3.74 -0.23 9.97
CA ARG A 22 2.63 -0.91 10.68
C ARG A 22 2.35 -2.31 10.14
N ALA A 23 2.59 -2.56 8.86
CA ALA A 23 2.41 -3.89 8.27
C ALA A 23 3.44 -4.91 8.77
N ASP A 24 4.58 -4.46 9.32
CA ASP A 24 5.59 -5.35 9.91
C ASP A 24 5.19 -5.80 11.32
N ASP A 25 4.55 -4.92 12.09
CA ASP A 25 4.15 -5.20 13.48
C ASP A 25 2.69 -5.71 13.61
N GLU A 26 1.78 -5.24 12.76
CA GLU A 26 0.34 -5.53 12.87
C GLU A 26 -0.12 -6.60 11.86
N VAL A 27 -0.48 -7.78 12.37
CA VAL A 27 -0.96 -8.92 11.55
C VAL A 27 -2.17 -8.57 10.66
N ILE A 28 -3.05 -7.67 11.12
CA ILE A 28 -4.26 -7.29 10.39
C ILE A 28 -3.92 -6.41 9.17
N VAL A 29 -2.96 -5.49 9.33
CA VAL A 29 -2.45 -4.60 8.29
C VAL A 29 -1.59 -5.38 7.32
N SER A 30 -0.72 -6.27 7.78
CA SER A 30 0.15 -7.11 6.95
C SER A 30 -0.63 -7.95 5.93
N LYS A 31 -1.84 -8.37 6.29
CA LYS A 31 -2.76 -9.11 5.43
C LYS A 31 -3.55 -8.21 4.47
N MET A 32 -3.41 -6.89 4.47
CA MET A 32 -4.12 -6.02 3.53
C MET A 32 -3.62 -6.21 2.09
N LYS A 33 -4.52 -6.13 1.10
CA LYS A 33 -4.14 -6.14 -0.33
C LYS A 33 -3.41 -4.84 -0.68
N VAL A 34 -2.33 -4.95 -1.46
CA VAL A 34 -1.55 -3.78 -1.91
C VAL A 34 -2.42 -2.84 -2.74
N LEU A 35 -3.20 -3.39 -3.68
CA LEU A 35 -4.14 -2.62 -4.50
C LEU A 35 -5.07 -1.74 -3.66
N ALA A 36 -5.67 -2.33 -2.61
CA ALA A 36 -6.59 -1.60 -1.74
C ALA A 36 -5.90 -0.51 -0.90
N ALA A 37 -4.61 -0.65 -0.61
CA ALA A 37 -3.82 0.38 0.05
C ALA A 37 -3.57 1.56 -0.90
N LEU A 38 -3.12 1.26 -2.11
CA LEU A 38 -2.86 2.24 -3.15
C LEU A 38 -4.14 3.02 -3.52
N GLU A 39 -5.27 2.33 -3.70
CA GLU A 39 -6.58 2.96 -3.95
C GLU A 39 -7.05 3.88 -2.82
N SER A 40 -6.50 3.71 -1.61
CA SER A 40 -6.84 4.56 -0.46
C SER A 40 -5.96 5.81 -0.38
N LEU A 41 -4.89 5.91 -1.17
CA LEU A 41 -4.07 7.12 -1.23
C LEU A 41 -4.82 8.24 -1.97
N PRO A 42 -4.64 9.51 -1.55
CA PRO A 42 -5.22 10.64 -2.25
C PRO A 42 -4.72 10.67 -3.70
N LYS A 43 -5.64 10.96 -4.64
CA LYS A 43 -5.38 11.08 -6.09
C LYS A 43 -5.00 9.77 -6.82
N LEU A 44 -5.04 8.61 -6.14
CA LEU A 44 -4.72 7.31 -6.72
C LEU A 44 -5.97 6.42 -6.82
N GLY A 45 -6.70 6.53 -7.92
CA GLY A 45 -7.85 5.66 -8.21
C GLY A 45 -7.46 4.28 -8.73
N LYS A 46 -8.44 3.38 -8.87
CA LYS A 46 -8.30 1.99 -9.33
C LYS A 46 -7.39 1.80 -10.55
N VAL A 47 -7.53 2.64 -11.57
CA VAL A 47 -6.72 2.57 -12.80
C VAL A 47 -5.25 2.89 -12.52
N LYS A 48 -4.98 4.01 -11.84
CA LYS A 48 -3.60 4.43 -11.50
C LYS A 48 -2.92 3.46 -10.54
N ALA A 49 -3.68 2.92 -9.58
CA ALA A 49 -3.18 1.95 -8.61
C ALA A 49 -2.72 0.65 -9.29
N ARG A 50 -3.52 0.09 -10.21
CA ARG A 50 -3.12 -1.10 -10.97
C ARG A 50 -1.92 -0.86 -11.86
N ARG A 51 -1.92 0.25 -12.62
CA ARG A 51 -0.79 0.61 -13.47
C ARG A 51 0.50 0.74 -12.66
N THR A 52 0.44 1.37 -11.49
CA THR A 52 1.57 1.45 -10.56
C THR A 52 2.06 0.07 -10.14
N MET A 53 1.15 -0.86 -9.83
CA MET A 53 1.51 -2.23 -9.48
C MET A 53 2.17 -2.97 -10.64
N GLU A 54 1.65 -2.85 -11.86
CA GLU A 54 2.26 -3.43 -13.07
C GLU A 54 3.68 -2.89 -13.31
N GLU A 55 3.86 -1.57 -13.23
CA GLU A 55 5.16 -0.93 -13.42
C GLU A 55 6.21 -1.36 -12.38
N ILE A 56 5.79 -1.71 -11.16
CA ILE A 56 6.68 -2.22 -10.09
C ILE A 56 6.79 -3.77 -10.15
N GLY A 57 5.99 -4.45 -10.96
CA GLY A 57 5.94 -5.91 -11.01
C GLY A 57 5.28 -6.55 -9.78
N ILE A 58 4.22 -5.94 -9.26
CA ILE A 58 3.42 -6.43 -8.13
C ILE A 58 2.14 -7.10 -8.66
N SER A 59 1.91 -8.36 -8.33
CA SER A 59 0.68 -9.06 -8.73
C SER A 59 -0.57 -8.48 -8.06
N GLU A 60 -1.73 -8.49 -8.75
CA GLU A 60 -2.99 -7.94 -8.22
C GLU A 60 -3.46 -8.62 -6.91
N SER A 61 -3.07 -9.87 -6.69
CA SER A 61 -3.41 -10.64 -5.49
C SER A 61 -2.44 -10.39 -4.31
N ARG A 62 -1.37 -9.61 -4.51
CA ARG A 62 -0.33 -9.37 -3.51
C ARG A 62 -0.89 -8.66 -2.27
N ARG A 63 -0.32 -9.01 -1.12
CA ARG A 63 -0.60 -8.41 0.20
C ARG A 63 0.66 -7.73 0.74
N LEU A 64 0.51 -6.79 1.67
CA LEU A 64 1.62 -6.00 2.23
C LEU A 64 2.76 -6.88 2.78
N ARG A 65 2.42 -7.95 3.52
CA ARG A 65 3.40 -8.93 4.03
C ARG A 65 4.20 -9.67 2.96
N GLY A 66 3.71 -9.66 1.72
CA GLY A 66 4.32 -10.35 0.59
C GLY A 66 5.16 -9.43 -0.30
N LEU A 67 5.25 -8.14 -0.01
CA LEU A 67 6.09 -7.26 -0.82
C LEU A 67 7.55 -7.63 -0.61
N GLY A 68 8.26 -7.91 -1.71
CA GLY A 68 9.70 -8.08 -1.69
C GLY A 68 10.41 -6.76 -1.37
N LYS A 69 11.70 -6.83 -0.99
CA LYS A 69 12.51 -5.65 -0.63
C LYS A 69 12.50 -4.59 -1.75
N GLN A 70 12.70 -4.99 -3.00
CA GLN A 70 12.68 -4.07 -4.14
C GLN A 70 11.30 -3.42 -4.34
N GLN A 71 10.22 -4.21 -4.29
CA GLN A 71 8.85 -3.69 -4.43
C GLN A 71 8.51 -2.68 -3.33
N ARG A 72 8.96 -2.93 -2.08
CA ARG A 72 8.82 -1.96 -0.99
C ARG A 72 9.61 -0.69 -1.27
N ALA A 73 10.86 -0.80 -1.71
CA ALA A 73 11.69 0.35 -2.06
C ALA A 73 11.06 1.20 -3.17
N ASP A 74 10.54 0.58 -4.23
CA ASP A 74 9.91 1.28 -5.35
C ASP A 74 8.60 1.98 -4.93
N LEU A 75 7.82 1.36 -4.05
CA LEU A 75 6.63 1.99 -3.46
C LEU A 75 7.01 3.20 -2.59
N LEU A 76 8.08 3.10 -1.81
CA LEU A 76 8.59 4.21 -1.00
C LEU A 76 9.17 5.33 -1.87
N ALA A 77 9.88 5.01 -2.95
CA ALA A 77 10.39 6.02 -3.87
C ALA A 77 9.28 6.84 -4.54
N ARG A 78 8.10 6.23 -4.75
CA ARG A 78 6.96 6.90 -5.40
C ARG A 78 6.01 7.61 -4.44
N PHE A 79 5.83 7.09 -3.22
CA PHE A 79 4.78 7.52 -2.29
C PHE A 79 5.26 7.70 -0.84
N GLY A 80 6.56 7.55 -0.59
CA GLY A 80 7.19 7.68 0.73
C GLY A 80 7.23 9.10 1.24
#